data_AF-A0A9P7FU83-F1
#
_entry.id   AF-A0A9P7FU83-F1
#
_cell.length_a   1.000
_cell.length_b   1.000
_cell.length_c   1.000
_cell.angle_alpha   90.00
_cell.angle_beta   90.00
_cell.angle_gamma   90.00
#
_symmetry.space_group_name_H-M   'P 1'
#
loop_
_entity.id
_entity.type
_entity.pdbx_description
1 polymer ?
#
loop_
_entity_poly.entity_id
_entity_poly.type
_entity_poly.pdbx_seq_one_letter_code
_entity_poly.pdbx_strand_id
1 'polypeptide(L)'
;MPLQQPRKYSLIVLIPQLAGPSCLLLDNTLTPTEAQYCSNVLLRAYNELVVNAYINGLGYITGANALDITSIGMDYAMLNLNADIMADAYSRTHAQLSIQNMIQGDGIRADDSFDQHEGIIYNGNYGKDFINAILQVEIQAAGTEFAANTTCMQVFEGLFQGSSWMIFRNILTGVLHWDFSVLGRFISYPASDNQATANIKMNLTQVQELGQLWNSSALVTFSQLSGNGTNANAGDLVGNNMYYTNDYMNFGFHLADGVLYTYLNGDEYEDIAAAWDWNLIPGITVDYGATPLNCATTNTTGLQAFVGGASTGKIGIGAMKYTNPLTQMLSWQKAWFFLDNDVQHVMISNIKSTTTAPVYSVLDQRRQSGSVYTGTARVGETDMQTIWHGEVGYLVPASVNVSTNVTTETGVWSTIGTSSSPPTTVNLFTAKIDHVSLSTPVSYTAFPGTDQSTFQSKTEQLRLESVSNTADVSAVFDGAHNTAMVVFWDVSGGSVTFTQPPFTLSANGNAAIIYNVGNGEITVSDPSQTLTSVKVTVGGPLSSLPIIGNLLTKTLTFNLPQGGLAGQSVTQRL
;
A
#
# COMPACT_ATOMS: atom_id res chain seq x y z
N MET A 1 -0.62 -2.20 -26.93
CA MET A 1 -0.78 -3.66 -27.07
C MET A 1 -1.74 -3.99 -28.21
N PRO A 2 -1.55 -5.08 -28.99
CA PRO A 2 -2.47 -5.47 -30.04
C PRO A 2 -3.70 -6.24 -29.50
N LEU A 3 -4.87 -5.75 -29.90
CA LEU A 3 -6.28 -6.19 -29.85
C LEU A 3 -6.69 -7.69 -29.70
N GLN A 4 -5.81 -8.63 -29.34
CA GLN A 4 -6.17 -10.04 -29.09
C GLN A 4 -6.52 -10.35 -27.62
N GLN A 5 -6.02 -9.58 -26.66
CA GLN A 5 -6.23 -9.83 -25.22
C GLN A 5 -7.71 -9.95 -24.78
N PRO A 6 -8.66 -9.10 -25.23
CA PRO A 6 -10.05 -9.17 -24.75
C PRO A 6 -10.74 -10.51 -25.06
N ARG A 7 -10.32 -11.22 -26.13
CA ARG A 7 -11.03 -12.42 -26.59
C ARG A 7 -10.86 -13.60 -25.65
N LYS A 8 -9.68 -13.81 -25.05
CA LYS A 8 -9.42 -15.02 -24.26
C LYS A 8 -10.08 -14.96 -22.89
N TYR A 9 -9.92 -13.86 -22.15
CA TYR A 9 -10.66 -13.64 -20.90
C TYR A 9 -12.17 -13.76 -21.15
N SER A 10 -12.67 -13.19 -22.25
CA SER A 10 -14.09 -13.33 -22.62
C SER A 10 -14.53 -14.78 -22.84
N LEU A 11 -13.70 -15.62 -23.49
CA LEU A 11 -14.07 -16.98 -23.89
C LEU A 11 -13.87 -18.05 -22.79
N ILE A 12 -13.01 -17.76 -21.81
CA ILE A 12 -12.64 -18.68 -20.72
C ILE A 12 -13.33 -18.29 -19.40
N VAL A 13 -13.49 -16.99 -19.13
CA VAL A 13 -14.03 -16.48 -17.86
C VAL A 13 -15.40 -15.82 -18.07
N LEU A 14 -15.45 -14.65 -18.71
CA LEU A 14 -16.65 -13.80 -18.72
C LEU A 14 -17.91 -14.49 -19.29
N ILE A 15 -17.82 -15.11 -20.47
CA ILE A 15 -18.99 -15.74 -21.09
C ILE A 15 -19.41 -17.00 -20.32
N PRO A 16 -18.51 -17.92 -19.93
CA PRO A 16 -18.87 -19.03 -19.05
C PRO A 16 -19.47 -18.62 -17.70
N GLN A 17 -18.95 -17.58 -17.02
CA GLN A 17 -19.52 -17.04 -15.77
C GLN A 17 -20.94 -16.48 -15.91
N LEU A 18 -21.31 -15.99 -17.10
CA LEU A 18 -22.67 -15.56 -17.39
C LEU A 18 -23.56 -16.75 -17.82
N ALA A 19 -22.99 -17.69 -18.57
CA ALA A 19 -23.70 -18.85 -19.09
C ALA A 19 -24.06 -19.86 -17.99
N GLY A 20 -23.15 -20.14 -17.04
CA GLY A 20 -23.33 -21.14 -15.99
C GLY A 20 -24.58 -20.91 -15.14
N PRO A 21 -24.68 -19.76 -14.44
CA PRO A 21 -25.85 -19.42 -13.64
C PRO A 21 -27.12 -19.31 -14.48
N SER A 22 -27.03 -18.80 -15.73
CA SER A 22 -28.17 -18.74 -16.65
C SER A 22 -28.69 -20.15 -17.01
N CYS A 23 -27.79 -21.09 -17.27
CA CYS A 23 -28.14 -22.48 -17.58
C CYS A 23 -28.70 -23.22 -16.35
N LEU A 24 -28.20 -22.95 -15.14
CA LEU A 24 -28.74 -23.49 -13.88
C LEU A 24 -30.13 -22.94 -13.54
N LEU A 25 -30.38 -21.65 -13.80
CA LEU A 25 -31.71 -21.05 -13.63
C LEU A 25 -32.74 -21.59 -14.63
N LEU A 26 -32.29 -21.98 -15.83
CA LEU A 26 -33.16 -22.54 -16.86
C LEU A 26 -33.35 -24.05 -16.73
N ASP A 27 -32.29 -24.81 -16.38
CA ASP A 27 -32.22 -26.26 -16.13
C ASP A 27 -33.37 -27.08 -16.77
N ASN A 28 -34.45 -27.32 -16.02
CA ASN A 28 -35.63 -28.10 -16.42
C ASN A 28 -36.42 -27.58 -17.65
N THR A 29 -36.06 -26.41 -18.19
CA THR A 29 -36.65 -25.80 -19.40
C THR A 29 -35.76 -25.89 -20.63
N LEU A 30 -34.49 -26.28 -20.48
CA LEU A 30 -33.56 -26.44 -21.59
C LEU A 30 -33.89 -27.70 -22.41
N THR A 31 -33.78 -27.62 -23.73
CA THR A 31 -33.76 -28.84 -24.55
C THR A 31 -32.46 -29.63 -24.30
N PRO A 32 -32.42 -30.95 -24.56
CA PRO A 32 -31.20 -31.74 -24.41
C PRO A 32 -29.98 -31.17 -25.16
N THR A 33 -30.22 -30.55 -26.32
CA THR A 33 -29.19 -29.88 -27.13
C THR A 33 -28.66 -28.61 -26.44
N GLU A 34 -29.54 -27.78 -25.86
CA GLU A 34 -29.16 -26.55 -25.15
C GLU A 34 -28.41 -26.88 -23.85
N ALA A 35 -28.89 -27.86 -23.08
CA ALA A 35 -28.21 -28.38 -21.90
C ALA A 35 -26.81 -28.90 -22.27
N GLN A 36 -26.67 -29.64 -23.38
CA GLN A 36 -25.36 -30.06 -23.87
C GLN A 36 -24.45 -28.89 -24.26
N TYR A 37 -24.99 -27.81 -24.87
CA TYR A 37 -24.21 -26.61 -25.18
C TYR A 37 -23.77 -25.85 -23.93
N CYS A 38 -24.64 -25.73 -22.91
CA CYS A 38 -24.28 -25.21 -21.59
C CYS A 38 -23.09 -26.00 -21.01
N SER A 39 -23.24 -27.32 -20.86
CA SER A 39 -22.18 -28.21 -20.35
C SER A 39 -20.87 -28.10 -21.14
N ASN A 40 -20.94 -28.00 -22.48
CA ASN A 40 -19.74 -27.85 -23.32
C ASN A 40 -19.01 -26.50 -23.10
N VAL A 41 -19.73 -25.40 -22.87
CA VAL A 41 -19.12 -24.08 -22.63
C VAL A 41 -18.40 -24.05 -21.29
N LEU A 42 -19.04 -24.57 -20.23
CA LEU A 42 -18.48 -24.59 -18.88
C LEU A 42 -17.30 -25.56 -18.77
N LEU A 43 -17.45 -26.80 -19.28
CA LEU A 43 -16.38 -27.80 -19.22
C LEU A 43 -15.14 -27.39 -20.03
N ARG A 44 -15.33 -26.72 -21.18
CA ARG A 44 -14.20 -26.17 -21.95
C ARG A 44 -13.39 -25.18 -21.12
N ALA A 45 -14.07 -24.27 -20.42
CA ALA A 45 -13.41 -23.29 -19.56
C ALA A 45 -12.73 -23.94 -18.36
N TYR A 46 -13.42 -24.87 -17.68
CA TYR A 46 -12.85 -25.57 -16.52
C TYR A 46 -11.60 -26.39 -16.87
N ASN A 47 -11.60 -27.06 -18.04
CA ASN A 47 -10.45 -27.83 -18.51
C ASN A 47 -9.18 -26.98 -18.74
N GLU A 48 -9.32 -25.67 -19.00
CA GLU A 48 -8.15 -24.78 -19.13
C GLU A 48 -7.37 -24.67 -17.81
N LEU A 49 -8.06 -24.61 -16.66
CA LEU A 49 -7.45 -24.62 -15.31
C LEU A 49 -6.75 -25.95 -15.00
N VAL A 50 -7.26 -27.07 -15.53
CA VAL A 50 -6.68 -28.41 -15.32
C VAL A 50 -5.39 -28.61 -16.13
N VAL A 51 -5.31 -28.00 -17.32
CA VAL A 51 -4.22 -28.23 -18.28
C VAL A 51 -3.15 -27.12 -18.27
N ASN A 52 -3.52 -25.86 -18.01
CA ASN A 52 -2.66 -24.71 -18.23
C ASN A 52 -2.44 -23.91 -16.94
N ALA A 53 -1.21 -23.96 -16.39
CA ALA A 53 -0.79 -23.08 -15.30
C ALA A 53 -0.67 -21.60 -15.73
N TYR A 54 -0.47 -21.34 -17.03
CA TYR A 54 -0.39 -20.01 -17.62
C TYR A 54 -1.11 -19.98 -18.97
N ILE A 55 -1.94 -18.95 -19.19
CA ILE A 55 -2.65 -18.72 -20.45
C ILE A 55 -2.28 -17.34 -20.97
N ASN A 56 -1.57 -17.28 -22.10
CA ASN A 56 -1.24 -16.01 -22.77
C ASN A 56 -2.52 -15.20 -23.02
N GLY A 57 -2.63 -14.03 -22.37
CA GLY A 57 -3.79 -13.14 -22.41
C GLY A 57 -4.65 -13.13 -21.14
N LEU A 58 -4.46 -14.08 -20.21
CA LEU A 58 -5.01 -14.06 -18.84
C LEU A 58 -3.90 -13.97 -17.78
N GLY A 59 -2.72 -14.54 -18.05
CA GLY A 59 -1.62 -14.64 -17.07
C GLY A 59 -1.54 -16.03 -16.45
N TYR A 60 -0.97 -16.12 -15.25
CA TYR A 60 -1.02 -17.34 -14.44
C TYR A 60 -2.45 -17.57 -13.92
N ILE A 61 -2.89 -18.82 -13.91
CA ILE A 61 -4.23 -19.19 -13.43
C ILE A 61 -4.15 -19.46 -11.93
N THR A 62 -4.08 -18.37 -11.19
CA THR A 62 -3.88 -18.28 -9.73
C THR A 62 -4.73 -17.15 -9.16
N GLY A 63 -4.97 -17.12 -7.85
CA GLY A 63 -5.73 -16.05 -7.21
C GLY A 63 -7.13 -15.94 -7.80
N ALA A 64 -7.56 -14.71 -8.14
CA ALA A 64 -8.92 -14.46 -8.64
C ALA A 64 -9.22 -15.21 -9.95
N ASN A 65 -8.26 -15.27 -10.89
CA ASN A 65 -8.42 -16.00 -12.15
C ASN A 65 -8.67 -17.51 -11.93
N ALA A 66 -8.11 -18.09 -10.86
CA ALA A 66 -8.36 -19.48 -10.51
C ALA A 66 -9.78 -19.66 -9.97
N LEU A 67 -10.23 -18.76 -9.10
CA LEU A 67 -11.58 -18.80 -8.51
C LEU A 67 -12.69 -18.54 -9.53
N ASP A 68 -12.46 -17.62 -10.46
CA ASP A 68 -13.33 -17.39 -11.61
C ASP A 68 -13.62 -18.70 -12.36
N ILE A 69 -12.58 -19.53 -12.59
CA ILE A 69 -12.69 -20.79 -13.32
C ILE A 69 -13.19 -21.94 -12.43
N THR A 70 -12.85 -22.00 -11.14
CA THR A 70 -13.45 -23.03 -10.25
C THR A 70 -14.94 -22.83 -10.06
N SER A 71 -15.43 -21.58 -9.97
CA SER A 71 -16.88 -21.30 -9.96
C SER A 71 -17.58 -21.82 -11.22
N ILE A 72 -16.96 -21.68 -12.41
CA ILE A 72 -17.47 -22.27 -13.66
C ILE A 72 -17.50 -23.81 -13.59
N GLY A 73 -16.52 -24.41 -12.91
CA GLY A 73 -16.49 -25.86 -12.62
C GLY A 73 -17.61 -26.31 -11.69
N MET A 74 -17.91 -25.53 -10.65
CA MET A 74 -19.04 -25.77 -9.73
C MET A 74 -20.37 -25.66 -10.48
N ASP A 75 -20.54 -24.67 -11.37
CA ASP A 75 -21.74 -24.54 -12.20
C ASP A 75 -21.93 -25.75 -13.13
N TYR A 76 -20.84 -26.21 -13.77
CA TYR A 76 -20.86 -27.44 -14.55
C TYR A 76 -21.26 -28.65 -13.68
N ALA A 77 -20.68 -28.76 -12.49
CA ALA A 77 -20.92 -29.86 -11.57
C ALA A 77 -22.38 -29.91 -11.11
N MET A 78 -22.98 -28.76 -10.79
CA MET A 78 -24.41 -28.66 -10.47
C MET A 78 -25.29 -29.07 -11.66
N LEU A 79 -25.04 -28.51 -12.86
CA LEU A 79 -25.83 -28.76 -14.06
C LEU A 79 -25.80 -30.24 -14.51
N ASN A 80 -24.73 -30.96 -14.20
CA ASN A 80 -24.53 -32.35 -14.63
C ASN A 80 -24.55 -33.35 -13.45
N LEU A 81 -24.92 -32.92 -12.24
CA LEU A 81 -24.92 -33.71 -10.99
C LEU A 81 -23.60 -34.47 -10.75
N ASN A 82 -22.47 -33.81 -11.01
CA ASN A 82 -21.13 -34.42 -10.99
C ASN A 82 -20.37 -34.06 -9.70
N ALA A 83 -20.45 -34.94 -8.70
CA ALA A 83 -19.80 -34.76 -7.41
C ALA A 83 -18.26 -34.73 -7.48
N ASP A 84 -17.65 -35.47 -8.42
CA ASP A 84 -16.19 -35.52 -8.56
C ASP A 84 -15.61 -34.16 -9.02
N ILE A 85 -16.27 -33.50 -9.97
CA ILE A 85 -15.87 -32.15 -10.43
C ILE A 85 -16.23 -31.09 -9.37
N MET A 86 -17.30 -31.29 -8.60
CA MET A 86 -17.59 -30.42 -7.45
C MET A 86 -16.45 -30.47 -6.43
N ALA A 87 -16.01 -31.67 -6.05
CA ALA A 87 -14.92 -31.89 -5.10
C ALA A 87 -13.58 -31.32 -5.62
N ASP A 88 -13.24 -31.53 -6.89
CA ASP A 88 -12.04 -30.97 -7.52
C ASP A 88 -12.08 -29.43 -7.57
N ALA A 89 -13.24 -28.83 -7.88
CA ALA A 89 -13.40 -27.37 -7.93
C ALA A 89 -13.28 -26.72 -6.54
N TYR A 90 -13.89 -27.29 -5.49
CA TYR A 90 -13.69 -26.84 -4.12
C TYR A 90 -12.25 -27.06 -3.64
N SER A 91 -11.65 -28.21 -3.92
CA SER A 91 -10.25 -28.48 -3.57
C SER A 91 -9.28 -27.46 -4.19
N ARG A 92 -9.51 -27.06 -5.45
CA ARG A 92 -8.71 -26.01 -6.13
C ARG A 92 -8.96 -24.62 -5.56
N THR A 93 -10.20 -24.33 -5.17
CA THR A 93 -10.60 -23.08 -4.50
C THR A 93 -9.87 -22.94 -3.16
N HIS A 94 -9.95 -23.96 -2.30
CA HIS A 94 -9.27 -23.99 -1.00
C HIS A 94 -7.75 -23.97 -1.13
N ALA A 95 -7.17 -24.53 -2.19
CA ALA A 95 -5.74 -24.40 -2.45
C ALA A 95 -5.28 -22.93 -2.63
N GLN A 96 -6.16 -22.03 -3.10
CA GLN A 96 -5.85 -20.59 -3.17
C GLN A 96 -5.99 -19.88 -1.81
N LEU A 97 -6.71 -20.46 -0.83
CA LEU A 97 -6.76 -19.98 0.55
C LEU A 97 -5.52 -20.43 1.34
N SER A 98 -4.34 -20.09 0.82
CA SER A 98 -3.05 -20.42 1.42
C SER A 98 -2.03 -19.30 1.22
N ILE A 99 -1.14 -19.11 2.21
CA ILE A 99 -0.12 -18.06 2.20
C ILE A 99 0.95 -18.35 1.14
N GLN A 100 1.07 -17.44 0.18
CA GLN A 100 2.04 -17.50 -0.90
C GLN A 100 3.34 -16.83 -0.45
N ASN A 101 4.38 -17.65 -0.28
CA ASN A 101 5.69 -17.22 0.21
C ASN A 101 6.71 -16.96 -0.91
N MET A 102 6.33 -17.16 -2.18
CA MET A 102 7.20 -16.89 -3.32
C MET A 102 7.36 -15.39 -3.53
N ILE A 103 8.59 -14.94 -3.81
CA ILE A 103 8.85 -13.58 -4.33
C ILE A 103 8.04 -13.43 -5.62
N GLN A 104 7.34 -12.30 -5.75
CA GLN A 104 6.45 -12.02 -6.88
C GLN A 104 5.32 -13.06 -7.11
N GLY A 105 4.88 -13.75 -6.05
CA GLY A 105 3.83 -14.77 -6.14
C GLY A 105 2.41 -14.22 -5.99
N ASP A 106 1.54 -14.54 -6.95
CA ASP A 106 0.11 -14.21 -6.91
C ASP A 106 -0.64 -14.97 -5.81
N GLY A 107 -1.47 -14.27 -5.01
CA GLY A 107 -2.31 -14.81 -3.94
C GLY A 107 -2.20 -14.03 -2.62
N ILE A 108 -2.71 -14.64 -1.54
CA ILE A 108 -2.65 -14.05 -0.19
C ILE A 108 -1.22 -14.12 0.35
N ARG A 109 -0.73 -13.02 0.89
CA ARG A 109 0.64 -12.83 1.35
C ARG A 109 0.76 -13.00 2.87
N ALA A 110 2.00 -13.15 3.36
CA ALA A 110 2.25 -13.43 4.78
C ALA A 110 2.13 -12.19 5.70
N ASP A 111 1.87 -11.02 5.13
CA ASP A 111 1.51 -9.75 5.78
C ASP A 111 0.02 -9.39 5.56
N ASP A 112 -0.78 -10.36 5.14
CA ASP A 112 -2.21 -10.24 4.83
C ASP A 112 -2.55 -9.31 3.64
N SER A 113 -1.59 -8.93 2.79
CA SER A 113 -1.89 -8.36 1.47
C SER A 113 -2.40 -9.43 0.49
N PHE A 114 -2.91 -8.98 -0.67
CA PHE A 114 -3.24 -9.84 -1.80
C PHE A 114 -2.55 -9.31 -3.05
N ASP A 115 -1.78 -10.18 -3.70
CA ASP A 115 -1.01 -9.82 -4.89
C ASP A 115 -1.52 -10.57 -6.12
N GLN A 116 -1.41 -9.96 -7.29
CA GLN A 116 -1.71 -10.62 -8.57
C GLN A 116 -0.83 -10.02 -9.67
N HIS A 117 -0.61 -10.76 -10.77
CA HIS A 117 0.23 -10.35 -11.90
C HIS A 117 1.69 -10.10 -11.51
N GLU A 118 2.37 -11.14 -11.01
CA GLU A 118 3.80 -11.14 -10.68
C GLU A 118 4.11 -10.28 -9.45
N GLY A 119 3.27 -10.38 -8.41
CA GLY A 119 3.48 -9.74 -7.11
C GLY A 119 3.11 -8.26 -7.06
N ILE A 120 2.07 -7.81 -7.78
CA ILE A 120 1.56 -6.44 -7.64
C ILE A 120 0.45 -6.47 -6.59
N ILE A 121 0.60 -5.69 -5.52
CA ILE A 121 -0.47 -5.47 -4.52
C ILE A 121 -1.77 -5.03 -5.19
N TYR A 122 -2.82 -5.81 -4.98
CA TYR A 122 -4.07 -5.71 -5.73
C TYR A 122 -5.31 -6.02 -4.90
N ASN A 123 -5.25 -5.85 -3.56
CA ASN A 123 -6.41 -5.97 -2.65
C ASN A 123 -7.67 -5.30 -3.22
N GLY A 124 -7.54 -4.05 -3.72
CA GLY A 124 -8.65 -3.29 -4.28
C GLY A 124 -9.09 -3.68 -5.70
N ASN A 125 -8.43 -4.63 -6.36
CA ASN A 125 -8.73 -5.05 -7.72
C ASN A 125 -8.97 -6.56 -7.83
N TYR A 126 -7.93 -7.38 -7.89
CA TYR A 126 -8.08 -8.84 -7.95
C TYR A 126 -8.39 -9.42 -6.56
N GLY A 127 -7.88 -8.82 -5.47
CA GLY A 127 -8.15 -9.28 -4.11
C GLY A 127 -9.63 -9.19 -3.74
N LYS A 128 -10.33 -8.09 -4.08
CA LYS A 128 -11.78 -7.98 -3.86
C LYS A 128 -12.59 -9.00 -4.68
N ASP A 129 -12.15 -9.36 -5.88
CA ASP A 129 -12.85 -10.33 -6.74
C ASP A 129 -12.62 -11.75 -6.21
N PHE A 130 -11.39 -12.04 -5.76
CA PHE A 130 -11.06 -13.22 -4.98
C PHE A 130 -11.94 -13.34 -3.73
N ILE A 131 -12.05 -12.27 -2.92
CA ILE A 131 -12.87 -12.25 -1.71
C ILE A 131 -14.35 -12.49 -2.05
N ASN A 132 -14.89 -11.81 -3.06
CA ASN A 132 -16.28 -12.00 -3.48
C ASN A 132 -16.56 -13.44 -3.94
N ALA A 133 -15.63 -14.06 -4.67
CA ALA A 133 -15.77 -15.46 -5.09
C ALA A 133 -15.76 -16.43 -3.89
N ILE A 134 -14.83 -16.27 -2.93
CA ILE A 134 -14.81 -17.08 -1.70
C ILE A 134 -16.07 -16.86 -0.86
N LEU A 135 -16.52 -15.61 -0.69
CA LEU A 135 -17.79 -15.31 0.01
C LEU A 135 -18.97 -16.06 -0.62
N GLN A 136 -19.07 -16.06 -1.95
CA GLN A 136 -20.15 -16.76 -2.65
C GLN A 136 -20.11 -18.27 -2.43
N VAL A 137 -18.96 -18.92 -2.68
CA VAL A 137 -18.87 -20.39 -2.62
C VAL A 137 -18.93 -20.92 -1.19
N GLU A 138 -18.36 -20.24 -0.20
CA GLU A 138 -18.35 -20.71 1.19
C GLU A 138 -19.69 -20.52 1.91
N ILE A 139 -20.49 -19.52 1.52
CA ILE A 139 -21.90 -19.42 1.96
C ILE A 139 -22.71 -20.58 1.35
N GLN A 140 -22.48 -20.93 0.08
CA GLN A 140 -23.16 -22.05 -0.58
C GLN A 140 -22.73 -23.42 -0.03
N ALA A 141 -21.47 -23.57 0.37
CA ALA A 141 -20.92 -24.80 0.95
C ALA A 141 -21.34 -25.04 2.41
N ALA A 142 -21.94 -24.05 3.08
CA ALA A 142 -22.25 -24.10 4.50
C ALA A 142 -23.10 -25.33 4.89
N GLY A 143 -22.58 -26.15 5.81
CA GLY A 143 -23.22 -27.39 6.25
C GLY A 143 -23.08 -28.59 5.29
N THR A 144 -22.31 -28.46 4.20
CA THR A 144 -21.96 -29.55 3.28
C THR A 144 -20.56 -30.11 3.57
N GLU A 145 -20.17 -31.19 2.87
CA GLU A 145 -18.81 -31.73 2.93
C GLU A 145 -17.76 -30.85 2.22
N PHE A 146 -18.19 -29.80 1.50
CA PHE A 146 -17.33 -28.90 0.73
C PHE A 146 -16.91 -27.62 1.48
N ALA A 147 -17.37 -27.43 2.72
CA ALA A 147 -17.05 -26.23 3.50
C ALA A 147 -15.54 -26.12 3.83
N ALA A 148 -15.01 -24.90 3.83
CA ALA A 148 -13.62 -24.61 4.20
C ALA A 148 -13.22 -25.16 5.58
N ASN A 149 -11.99 -25.65 5.67
CA ASN A 149 -11.37 -26.01 6.95
C ASN A 149 -10.81 -24.79 7.68
N THR A 150 -10.50 -24.96 8.98
CA THR A 150 -10.00 -23.88 9.86
C THR A 150 -8.75 -23.16 9.33
N THR A 151 -7.85 -23.83 8.62
CA THR A 151 -6.67 -23.17 8.02
C THR A 151 -7.07 -22.20 6.91
N CYS A 152 -8.00 -22.63 6.04
CA CYS A 152 -8.53 -21.78 4.97
C CYS A 152 -9.31 -20.59 5.54
N MET A 153 -10.08 -20.82 6.61
CA MET A 153 -10.78 -19.75 7.34
C MET A 153 -9.79 -18.71 7.89
N GLN A 154 -8.75 -19.14 8.61
CA GLN A 154 -7.75 -18.25 9.21
C GLN A 154 -7.00 -17.40 8.18
N VAL A 155 -6.63 -17.98 7.03
CA VAL A 155 -5.98 -17.25 5.94
C VAL A 155 -6.93 -16.21 5.32
N PHE A 156 -8.23 -16.51 5.24
CA PHE A 156 -9.23 -15.56 4.76
C PHE A 156 -9.52 -14.44 5.78
N GLU A 157 -9.55 -14.76 7.07
CA GLU A 157 -9.67 -13.79 8.17
C GLU A 157 -8.51 -12.79 8.16
N GLY A 158 -7.28 -13.27 7.97
CA GLY A 158 -6.09 -12.44 7.79
C GLY A 158 -6.27 -11.44 6.65
N LEU A 159 -6.64 -11.92 5.45
CA LEU A 159 -6.88 -11.06 4.28
C LEU A 159 -7.92 -9.95 4.55
N PHE A 160 -8.97 -10.18 5.35
CA PHE A 160 -9.90 -9.13 5.75
C PHE A 160 -9.28 -8.11 6.72
N GLN A 161 -8.47 -8.56 7.68
CA GLN A 161 -7.73 -7.68 8.59
C GLN A 161 -6.73 -6.81 7.82
N GLY A 162 -5.91 -7.42 6.96
CA GLY A 162 -4.99 -6.74 6.06
C GLY A 162 -5.70 -5.76 5.11
N SER A 163 -6.85 -6.13 4.55
CA SER A 163 -7.61 -5.26 3.64
C SER A 163 -8.31 -4.09 4.34
N SER A 164 -8.68 -4.21 5.62
CA SER A 164 -9.39 -3.14 6.38
C SER A 164 -8.61 -1.83 6.40
N TRP A 165 -7.29 -1.94 6.51
CA TRP A 165 -6.33 -0.84 6.53
C TRP A 165 -6.17 -0.11 5.19
N MET A 166 -6.56 -0.75 4.09
CA MET A 166 -6.47 -0.22 2.72
C MET A 166 -7.79 0.41 2.26
N ILE A 167 -8.75 0.61 3.19
CA ILE A 167 -10.09 1.13 2.92
C ILE A 167 -10.28 2.45 3.67
N PHE A 168 -10.72 3.46 2.94
CA PHE A 168 -11.11 4.75 3.50
C PHE A 168 -12.57 5.09 3.16
N ARG A 169 -13.16 6.02 3.91
CA ARG A 169 -14.52 6.54 3.71
C ARG A 169 -14.47 7.92 3.07
N ASN A 170 -15.25 8.14 2.02
CA ASN A 170 -15.67 9.48 1.63
C ASN A 170 -16.81 9.92 2.55
N ILE A 171 -16.56 10.88 3.45
CA ILE A 171 -17.54 11.29 4.47
C ILE A 171 -18.71 12.12 3.90
N LEU A 172 -18.54 12.67 2.69
CA LEU A 172 -19.59 13.45 2.01
C LEU A 172 -20.64 12.55 1.38
N THR A 173 -20.24 11.35 0.93
CA THR A 173 -21.12 10.37 0.26
C THR A 173 -21.45 9.15 1.14
N GLY A 174 -20.66 8.91 2.20
CA GLY A 174 -20.69 7.72 3.04
C GLY A 174 -20.03 6.49 2.41
N VAL A 175 -19.51 6.60 1.18
CA VAL A 175 -18.99 5.48 0.39
C VAL A 175 -17.61 5.04 0.88
N LEU A 176 -17.40 3.73 0.91
CA LEU A 176 -16.08 3.12 1.16
C LEU A 176 -15.33 2.93 -0.15
N HIS A 177 -14.07 3.38 -0.19
CA HIS A 177 -13.16 3.26 -1.33
C HIS A 177 -11.87 2.53 -0.91
N TRP A 178 -11.20 1.92 -1.89
CA TRP A 178 -9.85 1.40 -1.71
C TRP A 178 -8.79 2.51 -1.89
N ASP A 179 -7.70 2.43 -1.13
CA ASP A 179 -6.48 3.19 -1.39
C ASP A 179 -6.03 3.00 -2.85
N PHE A 180 -5.68 4.09 -3.51
CA PHE A 180 -5.28 4.09 -4.92
C PHE A 180 -4.05 3.22 -5.20
N SER A 181 -3.16 3.05 -4.21
CA SER A 181 -2.02 2.14 -4.26
C SER A 181 -2.41 0.68 -4.56
N VAL A 182 -3.60 0.23 -4.13
CA VAL A 182 -4.04 -1.18 -4.25
C VAL A 182 -5.10 -1.41 -5.33
N LEU A 183 -5.44 -0.36 -6.09
CA LEU A 183 -6.28 -0.43 -7.29
C LEU A 183 -5.51 -0.82 -8.55
N GLY A 184 -4.18 -0.62 -8.54
CA GLY A 184 -3.31 -0.73 -9.71
C GLY A 184 -3.89 0.02 -10.91
N ARG A 185 -3.97 -0.64 -12.07
CA ARG A 185 -4.42 -0.02 -13.33
C ARG A 185 -5.84 0.59 -13.30
N PHE A 186 -6.67 0.26 -12.30
CA PHE A 186 -8.06 0.74 -12.24
C PHE A 186 -8.18 2.20 -11.78
N ILE A 187 -7.09 2.82 -11.31
CA ILE A 187 -6.98 4.28 -11.10
C ILE A 187 -7.30 5.11 -12.37
N SER A 188 -7.23 4.48 -13.56
CA SER A 188 -7.57 5.08 -14.87
C SER A 188 -9.07 5.11 -15.22
N TYR A 189 -9.96 4.83 -14.25
CA TYR A 189 -11.41 4.91 -14.40
C TYR A 189 -12.04 5.90 -13.41
N PRO A 190 -12.98 6.76 -13.84
CA PRO A 190 -13.75 7.58 -12.90
C PRO A 190 -14.68 6.71 -12.05
N ALA A 191 -15.11 7.23 -10.90
CA ALA A 191 -16.13 6.62 -10.07
C ALA A 191 -17.44 6.37 -10.85
N SER A 192 -17.78 7.22 -11.83
CA SER A 192 -18.94 7.06 -12.69
C SER A 192 -18.94 5.79 -13.55
N ASP A 193 -17.77 5.24 -13.87
CA ASP A 193 -17.65 3.98 -14.64
C ASP A 193 -17.95 2.74 -13.79
N ASN A 194 -18.26 2.94 -12.50
CA ASN A 194 -18.68 1.92 -11.56
C ASN A 194 -17.66 0.76 -11.43
N GLN A 195 -16.37 1.09 -11.57
CA GLN A 195 -15.22 0.20 -11.38
C GLN A 195 -14.73 0.24 -9.92
N ALA A 196 -13.54 -0.30 -9.65
CA ALA A 196 -12.96 -0.37 -8.30
C ALA A 196 -12.63 1.01 -7.67
N THR A 197 -12.50 2.07 -8.46
CA THR A 197 -12.41 3.46 -7.96
C THR A 197 -13.73 3.94 -7.33
N ALA A 198 -14.87 3.40 -7.77
CA ALA A 198 -16.19 3.88 -7.38
C ALA A 198 -16.62 3.47 -5.96
N ASN A 199 -16.11 2.35 -5.45
CA ASN A 199 -16.28 1.86 -4.08
C ASN A 199 -15.50 0.54 -3.88
N ILE A 200 -15.53 -0.03 -2.67
CA ILE A 200 -14.86 -1.30 -2.37
C ILE A 200 -15.35 -2.52 -3.17
N LYS A 201 -16.53 -2.44 -3.82
CA LYS A 201 -17.12 -3.52 -4.65
C LYS A 201 -17.34 -4.85 -3.92
N MET A 202 -17.62 -4.79 -2.62
CA MET A 202 -17.87 -5.96 -1.77
C MET A 202 -19.28 -5.91 -1.17
N ASN A 203 -19.93 -7.07 -1.06
CA ASN A 203 -21.24 -7.19 -0.41
C ASN A 203 -21.07 -7.43 1.10
N LEU A 204 -21.08 -6.37 1.89
CA LEU A 204 -20.89 -6.46 3.35
C LEU A 204 -21.96 -7.32 4.06
N THR A 205 -23.15 -7.51 3.45
CA THR A 205 -24.16 -8.45 3.97
C THR A 205 -23.68 -9.90 3.88
N GLN A 206 -23.05 -10.29 2.76
CA GLN A 206 -22.45 -11.62 2.62
C GLN A 206 -21.22 -11.79 3.51
N VAL A 207 -20.43 -10.73 3.72
CA VAL A 207 -19.34 -10.74 4.72
C VAL A 207 -19.90 -11.01 6.12
N GLN A 208 -21.02 -10.37 6.49
CA GLN A 208 -21.68 -10.59 7.77
C GLN A 208 -22.25 -12.02 7.88
N GLU A 209 -22.90 -12.52 6.84
CA GLU A 209 -23.46 -13.87 6.76
C GLU A 209 -22.38 -14.94 6.93
N LEU A 210 -21.31 -14.90 6.14
CA LEU A 210 -20.20 -15.84 6.28
C LEU A 210 -19.51 -15.68 7.64
N GLY A 211 -19.35 -14.46 8.13
CA GLY A 211 -18.82 -14.19 9.47
C GLY A 211 -19.66 -14.84 10.59
N GLN A 212 -20.98 -14.91 10.45
CA GLN A 212 -21.85 -15.63 11.37
C GLN A 212 -21.75 -17.14 11.22
N LEU A 213 -21.77 -17.66 9.98
CA LEU A 213 -21.63 -19.10 9.69
C LEU A 213 -20.31 -19.68 10.21
N TRP A 214 -19.23 -18.90 10.12
CA TRP A 214 -17.88 -19.27 10.56
C TRP A 214 -17.58 -18.89 12.01
N ASN A 215 -18.47 -18.16 12.70
CA ASN A 215 -18.22 -17.54 14.00
C ASN A 215 -16.93 -16.67 14.00
N SER A 216 -16.68 -15.97 12.88
CA SER A 216 -15.50 -15.14 12.65
C SER A 216 -15.71 -13.71 13.13
N SER A 217 -14.98 -13.31 14.17
CA SER A 217 -14.97 -11.92 14.64
C SER A 217 -14.37 -10.94 13.62
N ALA A 218 -13.42 -11.39 12.79
CA ALA A 218 -12.77 -10.58 11.77
C ALA A 218 -13.77 -10.16 10.67
N LEU A 219 -14.47 -11.12 10.07
CA LEU A 219 -15.49 -10.86 9.06
C LEU A 219 -16.67 -10.04 9.63
N VAL A 220 -17.14 -10.39 10.83
CA VAL A 220 -18.23 -9.62 11.49
C VAL A 220 -17.82 -8.16 11.73
N THR A 221 -16.58 -7.90 12.14
CA THR A 221 -16.07 -6.52 12.32
C THR A 221 -15.94 -5.81 10.97
N PHE A 222 -15.38 -6.47 9.95
CA PHE A 222 -15.26 -5.88 8.60
C PHE A 222 -16.62 -5.50 7.99
N SER A 223 -17.67 -6.30 8.23
CA SER A 223 -19.02 -5.98 7.73
C SER A 223 -19.57 -4.64 8.26
N GLN A 224 -19.05 -4.15 9.39
CA GLN A 224 -19.48 -2.92 10.07
C GLN A 224 -18.76 -1.65 9.56
N LEU A 225 -17.78 -1.76 8.66
CA LEU A 225 -17.08 -0.61 8.05
C LEU A 225 -18.03 0.39 7.37
N SER A 226 -19.26 -0.02 7.02
CA SER A 226 -20.29 0.87 6.44
C SER A 226 -20.96 1.85 7.41
N GLY A 227 -20.56 1.88 8.70
CA GLY A 227 -21.11 2.79 9.71
C GLY A 227 -20.89 4.29 9.42
N ASN A 228 -21.61 5.15 10.15
CA ASN A 228 -21.51 6.61 10.01
C ASN A 228 -20.28 7.17 10.76
N GLY A 229 -19.12 7.19 10.11
CA GLY A 229 -17.91 7.87 10.60
C GLY A 229 -17.89 9.36 10.27
N THR A 230 -17.14 10.17 11.05
CA THR A 230 -16.97 11.62 10.84
C THR A 230 -15.63 11.99 10.18
N ASN A 231 -14.84 11.00 9.78
CA ASN A 231 -13.55 11.13 9.09
C ASN A 231 -13.35 9.93 8.14
N ALA A 232 -12.28 9.95 7.35
CA ALA A 232 -12.02 8.93 6.34
C ALA A 232 -11.60 7.55 6.89
N ASN A 233 -11.34 7.39 8.20
CA ASN A 233 -11.01 6.11 8.81
C ASN A 233 -12.27 5.22 8.87
N ALA A 234 -12.33 4.21 8.00
CA ALA A 234 -13.53 3.39 7.86
C ALA A 234 -13.79 2.45 9.04
N GLY A 235 -12.76 2.11 9.83
CA GLY A 235 -12.79 1.09 10.87
C GLY A 235 -12.13 1.48 12.19
N ASP A 236 -12.02 2.78 12.47
CA ASP A 236 -11.37 3.34 13.68
C ASP A 236 -9.95 2.78 13.94
N LEU A 237 -9.23 2.46 12.87
CA LEU A 237 -7.89 1.87 12.91
C LEU A 237 -6.85 2.92 13.33
N VAL A 238 -6.18 2.70 14.46
CA VAL A 238 -5.15 3.62 14.98
C VAL A 238 -3.81 2.92 15.03
N GLY A 239 -2.84 3.43 14.27
CA GLY A 239 -1.46 2.95 14.28
C GLY A 239 -0.81 2.96 12.91
N ASN A 240 0.14 2.04 12.70
CA ASN A 240 0.94 1.93 11.50
C ASN A 240 1.12 0.45 11.12
N ASN A 241 0.66 0.07 9.92
CA ASN A 241 0.86 -1.29 9.39
C ASN A 241 1.82 -1.28 8.20
N MET A 242 2.71 -2.28 8.14
CA MET A 242 3.73 -2.44 7.11
C MET A 242 3.54 -3.78 6.37
N TYR A 243 3.20 -3.71 5.09
CA TYR A 243 3.10 -4.84 4.18
C TYR A 243 4.46 -5.08 3.53
N TYR A 244 5.31 -5.79 4.26
CA TYR A 244 6.70 -6.04 3.90
C TYR A 244 6.88 -6.92 2.65
N THR A 245 5.85 -7.59 2.12
CA THR A 245 6.01 -8.29 0.81
C THR A 245 5.81 -7.37 -0.40
N ASN A 246 5.33 -6.14 -0.20
CA ASN A 246 4.98 -5.18 -1.25
C ASN A 246 5.59 -3.78 -1.03
N ASP A 247 6.36 -3.61 0.03
CA ASP A 247 6.90 -2.34 0.52
C ASP A 247 5.84 -1.23 0.71
N TYR A 248 4.59 -1.63 0.89
CA TYR A 248 3.47 -0.74 1.14
C TYR A 248 3.31 -0.54 2.64
N MET A 249 3.21 0.71 3.07
CA MET A 249 2.82 1.09 4.41
C MET A 249 1.52 1.88 4.26
N ASN A 250 0.53 1.71 5.14
CA ASN A 250 -0.59 2.66 5.13
C ASN A 250 -0.01 4.06 5.35
N PHE A 251 -0.42 5.03 4.52
CA PHE A 251 0.36 6.22 4.13
C PHE A 251 1.29 6.06 2.90
N GLY A 252 0.96 5.09 2.03
CA GLY A 252 1.14 5.15 0.57
C GLY A 252 2.38 4.47 -0.02
N PHE A 253 2.29 4.11 -1.31
CA PHE A 253 3.34 4.30 -2.33
C PHE A 253 2.76 4.12 -3.76
N HIS A 254 3.40 4.53 -4.87
CA HIS A 254 2.68 4.87 -6.14
C HIS A 254 1.54 3.93 -6.59
N LEU A 255 1.62 2.60 -6.54
CA LEU A 255 2.45 1.68 -7.34
C LEU A 255 4.01 1.81 -7.24
N ALA A 256 4.51 2.06 -6.03
CA ALA A 256 5.91 1.89 -5.59
C ALA A 256 7.06 2.84 -6.06
N ASP A 257 6.82 4.03 -6.66
CA ASP A 257 7.90 4.97 -7.10
C ASP A 257 8.50 6.00 -6.09
N GLY A 258 7.80 6.75 -5.23
CA GLY A 258 6.38 6.72 -4.95
C GLY A 258 5.88 7.69 -3.87
N VAL A 259 4.69 7.36 -3.38
CA VAL A 259 3.60 8.31 -3.18
C VAL A 259 3.05 8.30 -1.78
N LEU A 260 2.52 9.45 -1.36
CA LEU A 260 1.84 9.63 -0.09
C LEU A 260 0.41 10.11 -0.33
N TYR A 261 -0.57 9.21 -0.22
CA TYR A 261 -1.98 9.61 -0.20
C TYR A 261 -2.40 9.95 1.23
N THR A 262 -3.02 11.12 1.41
CA THR A 262 -3.51 11.61 2.70
C THR A 262 -5.02 11.81 2.66
N TYR A 263 -5.78 10.79 3.10
CA TYR A 263 -7.23 10.81 3.15
C TYR A 263 -7.71 11.33 4.53
N LEU A 264 -8.45 12.45 4.56
CA LEU A 264 -9.04 13.01 5.79
C LEU A 264 -10.57 13.01 5.68
N ASN A 265 -11.08 13.50 4.55
CA ASN A 265 -12.50 13.48 4.18
C ASN A 265 -12.84 12.37 3.17
N GLY A 266 -11.85 11.84 2.46
CA GLY A 266 -11.99 10.76 1.48
C GLY A 266 -12.45 11.21 0.09
N ASP A 267 -12.60 12.51 -0.16
CA ASP A 267 -12.89 13.07 -1.48
C ASP A 267 -11.64 13.61 -2.19
N GLU A 268 -10.49 13.67 -1.52
CA GLU A 268 -9.38 14.57 -1.91
C GLU A 268 -8.62 14.15 -3.17
N TYR A 269 -8.81 12.90 -3.59
CA TYR A 269 -8.28 12.32 -4.82
C TYR A 269 -9.40 11.73 -5.71
N GLU A 270 -10.68 11.91 -5.38
CA GLU A 270 -11.80 11.38 -6.17
C GLU A 270 -11.74 11.93 -7.61
N ASP A 271 -11.77 11.05 -8.62
CA ASP A 271 -11.67 11.39 -10.06
C ASP A 271 -10.47 12.28 -10.46
N ILE A 272 -9.45 12.43 -9.60
CA ILE A 272 -8.33 13.37 -9.82
C ILE A 272 -7.39 12.90 -10.95
N ALA A 273 -7.31 11.59 -11.17
CA ALA A 273 -6.30 10.96 -12.02
C ALA A 273 -6.32 11.44 -13.48
N ALA A 274 -7.50 11.81 -14.00
CA ALA A 274 -7.62 12.39 -15.34
C ALA A 274 -6.93 13.76 -15.46
N ALA A 275 -6.97 14.57 -14.40
CA ALA A 275 -6.52 15.96 -14.38
C ALA A 275 -5.11 16.15 -13.78
N TRP A 276 -4.57 15.13 -13.10
CA TRP A 276 -3.23 15.16 -12.50
C TRP A 276 -2.13 15.49 -13.51
N ASP A 277 -1.16 16.30 -13.06
CA ASP A 277 0.19 16.22 -13.60
C ASP A 277 0.89 14.98 -13.02
N TRP A 278 1.04 13.96 -13.85
CA TRP A 278 1.67 12.69 -13.50
C TRP A 278 3.18 12.79 -13.21
N ASN A 279 3.82 13.94 -13.46
CA ASN A 279 5.18 14.22 -13.00
C ASN A 279 5.22 14.90 -11.61
N LEU A 280 4.07 15.10 -10.95
CA LEU A 280 3.97 15.79 -9.66
C LEU A 280 3.06 15.03 -8.67
N ILE A 281 2.94 13.71 -8.77
CA ILE A 281 2.12 12.89 -7.84
C ILE A 281 2.59 13.09 -6.37
N PRO A 282 1.69 13.19 -5.37
CA PRO A 282 2.06 13.47 -3.97
C PRO A 282 3.21 12.60 -3.45
N GLY A 283 4.20 13.18 -2.76
CA GLY A 283 5.28 12.44 -2.10
C GLY A 283 6.49 12.07 -2.96
N ILE A 284 6.41 12.00 -4.29
CA ILE A 284 7.51 11.52 -5.15
C ILE A 284 8.74 12.44 -5.14
N THR A 285 9.88 11.95 -5.62
CA THR A 285 11.03 12.78 -6.04
C THR A 285 11.43 12.42 -7.47
N VAL A 286 11.48 13.42 -8.34
CA VAL A 286 11.37 13.24 -9.81
C VAL A 286 12.17 14.30 -10.56
N ASP A 287 12.78 13.93 -11.68
CA ASP A 287 13.29 14.87 -12.68
C ASP A 287 12.21 15.13 -13.74
N TYR A 288 11.63 16.33 -13.68
CA TYR A 288 10.32 16.62 -14.24
C TYR A 288 10.27 16.48 -15.77
N GLY A 289 9.40 15.61 -16.27
CA GLY A 289 9.23 15.34 -17.70
C GLY A 289 10.35 14.52 -18.33
N ALA A 290 11.33 14.05 -17.57
CA ALA A 290 12.48 13.31 -18.10
C ALA A 290 12.19 11.82 -18.40
N THR A 291 11.15 11.25 -17.78
CA THR A 291 10.71 9.86 -18.02
C THR A 291 9.46 9.85 -18.92
N PRO A 292 9.55 9.39 -20.19
CA PRO A 292 8.40 9.44 -21.11
C PRO A 292 7.33 8.39 -20.78
N LEU A 293 6.29 8.79 -20.05
CA LEU A 293 5.12 7.95 -19.76
C LEU A 293 4.36 7.63 -21.05
N ASN A 294 4.24 6.35 -21.41
CA ASN A 294 3.55 5.93 -22.63
C ASN A 294 3.08 4.46 -22.58
N CYS A 295 2.06 4.12 -23.38
CA CYS A 295 1.41 2.81 -23.36
C CYS A 295 2.24 1.62 -23.90
N ALA A 296 3.50 1.81 -24.31
CA ALA A 296 4.42 0.71 -24.65
C ALA A 296 5.21 0.22 -23.42
N THR A 297 5.29 1.01 -22.36
CA THR A 297 6.04 0.70 -21.13
C THR A 297 5.16 1.01 -19.92
N THR A 298 4.33 0.04 -19.53
CA THR A 298 3.31 0.20 -18.47
C THR A 298 3.66 -0.51 -17.17
N ASN A 299 4.76 -1.26 -17.13
CA ASN A 299 5.32 -1.90 -15.94
C ASN A 299 6.84 -2.02 -16.08
N THR A 300 7.52 -2.12 -14.94
CA THR A 300 8.98 -2.29 -14.85
C THR A 300 9.35 -2.70 -13.43
N THR A 301 10.41 -3.48 -13.25
CA THR A 301 10.87 -3.94 -11.93
C THR A 301 11.85 -2.92 -11.35
N GLY A 302 11.75 -2.64 -10.05
CA GLY A 302 12.69 -1.78 -9.34
C GLY A 302 14.14 -2.33 -9.38
N LEU A 303 15.13 -1.42 -9.37
CA LEU A 303 16.55 -1.78 -9.47
C LEU A 303 17.26 -1.89 -8.10
N GLN A 304 16.62 -1.47 -7.02
CA GLN A 304 17.21 -1.39 -5.69
C GLN A 304 16.49 -2.36 -4.77
N ALA A 305 17.24 -3.17 -4.02
CA ALA A 305 16.68 -4.09 -3.05
C ALA A 305 16.30 -3.42 -1.72
N PHE A 306 16.90 -2.26 -1.38
CA PHE A 306 16.64 -1.59 -0.10
C PHE A 306 15.41 -0.68 -0.18
N VAL A 307 14.24 -1.29 0.01
CA VAL A 307 12.92 -0.66 0.04
C VAL A 307 12.08 -1.40 1.10
N GLY A 308 11.34 -0.68 1.94
CA GLY A 308 10.53 -1.28 2.99
C GLY A 308 10.47 -0.41 4.23
N GLY A 309 10.27 -1.01 5.41
CA GLY A 309 10.06 -0.24 6.62
C GLY A 309 10.11 -1.01 7.94
N ALA A 310 10.19 -0.27 9.04
CA ALA A 310 10.06 -0.79 10.40
C ALA A 310 8.75 -0.27 11.01
N SER A 311 8.00 -1.11 11.73
CA SER A 311 6.78 -0.70 12.42
C SER A 311 6.71 -1.27 13.83
N THR A 312 6.27 -0.44 14.77
CA THR A 312 5.89 -0.83 16.14
C THR A 312 4.41 -1.20 16.27
N GLY A 313 3.65 -1.16 15.18
CA GLY A 313 2.19 -1.16 15.16
C GLY A 313 1.56 0.22 15.45
N LYS A 314 2.32 1.18 15.99
CA LYS A 314 1.84 2.55 16.29
C LYS A 314 2.57 3.62 15.47
N ILE A 315 3.88 3.64 15.60
CA ILE A 315 4.84 4.52 14.91
C ILE A 315 5.74 3.69 13.99
N GLY A 316 6.26 4.30 12.92
CA GLY A 316 6.91 3.56 11.85
C GLY A 316 7.97 4.36 11.07
N ILE A 317 8.77 3.63 10.31
CA ILE A 317 9.75 4.14 9.35
C ILE A 317 9.43 3.51 8.00
N GLY A 318 9.16 4.32 6.98
CA GLY A 318 9.33 3.92 5.59
C GLY A 318 10.74 4.31 5.11
N ALA A 319 11.36 3.50 4.27
CA ALA A 319 12.66 3.79 3.67
C ALA A 319 12.72 3.25 2.24
N MET A 320 13.15 4.09 1.29
CA MET A 320 13.38 3.67 -0.09
C MET A 320 14.69 4.25 -0.60
N LYS A 321 15.53 3.37 -1.15
CA LYS A 321 16.58 3.73 -2.08
C LYS A 321 16.03 3.57 -3.50
N TYR A 322 15.94 4.66 -4.26
CA TYR A 322 15.36 4.64 -5.60
C TYR A 322 16.42 4.82 -6.68
N THR A 323 16.19 4.19 -7.83
CA THR A 323 16.85 4.52 -9.09
C THR A 323 15.82 4.26 -10.17
N ASN A 324 15.56 5.26 -11.02
CA ASN A 324 14.53 5.17 -12.04
C ASN A 324 14.81 3.95 -12.95
N PRO A 325 13.94 2.93 -12.98
CA PRO A 325 14.24 1.67 -13.65
C PRO A 325 14.24 1.78 -15.19
N LEU A 326 13.60 2.81 -15.75
CA LEU A 326 13.51 3.03 -17.19
C LEU A 326 14.68 3.85 -17.73
N THR A 327 15.01 4.97 -17.08
CA THR A 327 16.06 5.90 -17.54
C THR A 327 17.41 5.62 -16.89
N GLN A 328 17.42 5.14 -15.64
CA GLN A 328 18.59 5.03 -14.75
C GLN A 328 19.30 6.38 -14.50
N MET A 329 18.68 7.49 -14.91
CA MET A 329 19.30 8.83 -14.84
C MET A 329 19.06 9.53 -13.51
N LEU A 330 17.94 9.23 -12.84
CA LEU A 330 17.56 9.73 -11.52
C LEU A 330 17.75 8.66 -10.44
N SER A 331 18.32 9.04 -9.29
CA SER A 331 18.36 8.24 -8.06
C SER A 331 18.31 9.12 -6.82
N TRP A 332 17.84 8.58 -5.70
CA TRP A 332 17.77 9.24 -4.40
C TRP A 332 17.60 8.22 -3.26
N GLN A 333 17.76 8.68 -2.03
CA GLN A 333 17.34 7.98 -0.81
C GLN A 333 16.28 8.82 -0.11
N LYS A 334 15.20 8.20 0.35
CA LYS A 334 14.11 8.88 1.05
C LYS A 334 13.60 8.05 2.23
N ALA A 335 13.48 8.68 3.39
CA ALA A 335 12.92 8.09 4.59
C ALA A 335 11.70 8.90 5.06
N TRP A 336 10.68 8.19 5.52
CA TRP A 336 9.48 8.74 6.14
C TRP A 336 9.42 8.23 7.58
N PHE A 337 9.41 9.14 8.53
CA PHE A 337 9.31 8.85 9.96
C PHE A 337 7.89 9.21 10.41
N PHE A 338 7.09 8.18 10.71
CA PHE A 338 5.72 8.32 11.19
C PHE A 338 5.75 8.31 12.72
N LEU A 339 5.58 9.49 13.31
CA LEU A 339 5.80 9.77 14.72
C LEU A 339 4.46 9.85 15.49
N ASP A 340 4.56 9.91 16.82
CA ASP A 340 3.43 10.21 17.69
C ASP A 340 2.81 11.59 17.41
N ASN A 341 1.54 11.77 17.79
CA ASN A 341 0.72 12.98 17.57
C ASN A 341 0.52 13.38 16.10
N ASP A 342 0.43 12.39 15.20
CA ASP A 342 0.10 12.55 13.79
C ASP A 342 1.12 13.44 13.05
N VAL A 343 2.40 13.25 13.36
CA VAL A 343 3.51 13.98 12.75
C VAL A 343 4.28 13.05 11.83
N GLN A 344 4.52 13.48 10.60
CA GLN A 344 5.34 12.77 9.63
C GLN A 344 6.57 13.61 9.29
N HIS A 345 7.78 13.10 9.53
CA HIS A 345 9.00 13.76 9.07
C HIS A 345 9.58 13.04 7.86
N VAL A 346 9.96 13.79 6.84
CA VAL A 346 10.45 13.24 5.57
C VAL A 346 11.86 13.75 5.33
N MET A 347 12.80 12.84 5.12
CA MET A 347 14.19 13.12 4.77
C MET A 347 14.49 12.63 3.36
N ILE A 348 15.18 13.44 2.58
CA ILE A 348 15.57 13.13 1.19
C ILE A 348 17.05 13.46 1.03
N SER A 349 17.86 12.50 0.59
CA SER A 349 19.31 12.61 0.46
C SER A 349 19.83 11.91 -0.79
N ASN A 350 21.14 12.06 -1.05
CA ASN A 350 21.87 11.35 -2.10
C ASN A 350 21.25 11.49 -3.50
N ILE A 351 20.58 12.63 -3.74
CA ILE A 351 19.84 12.91 -4.97
C ILE A 351 20.83 13.11 -6.11
N LYS A 352 20.63 12.40 -7.21
CA LYS A 352 21.43 12.50 -8.42
C LYS A 352 20.50 12.44 -9.62
N SER A 353 20.57 13.44 -10.48
CA SER A 353 20.08 13.33 -11.86
C SER A 353 21.21 13.65 -12.82
N THR A 354 21.24 12.92 -13.94
CA THR A 354 22.11 13.19 -15.09
C THR A 354 21.35 13.90 -16.23
N THR A 355 20.08 14.23 -16.03
CA THR A 355 19.27 14.98 -16.99
C THR A 355 19.44 16.50 -16.81
N THR A 356 18.90 17.27 -17.75
CA THR A 356 18.82 18.74 -17.65
C THR A 356 17.47 19.23 -17.11
N ALA A 357 16.59 18.30 -16.71
CA ALA A 357 15.29 18.62 -16.16
C ALA A 357 15.41 19.14 -14.71
N PRO A 358 14.52 20.04 -14.27
CA PRO A 358 14.46 20.43 -12.87
C PRO A 358 14.02 19.24 -12.02
N VAL A 359 14.64 19.06 -10.84
CA VAL A 359 14.28 18.01 -9.90
C VAL A 359 13.36 18.58 -8.84
N TYR A 360 12.25 17.90 -8.57
CA TYR A 360 11.26 18.26 -7.57
C TYR A 360 11.09 17.14 -6.54
N SER A 361 10.80 17.51 -5.30
CA SER A 361 10.15 16.60 -4.33
C SER A 361 8.77 17.12 -4.01
N VAL A 362 7.74 16.32 -4.26
CA VAL A 362 6.35 16.74 -4.10
C VAL A 362 5.95 16.58 -2.63
N LEU A 363 5.31 17.62 -2.09
CA LEU A 363 4.67 17.61 -0.77
C LEU A 363 3.21 17.19 -0.91
N ASP A 364 2.50 17.77 -1.88
CA ASP A 364 1.13 17.37 -2.23
C ASP A 364 0.76 17.74 -3.69
N GLN A 365 -0.21 17.01 -4.23
CA GLN A 365 -1.01 17.34 -5.42
C GLN A 365 -2.40 16.70 -5.28
N ARG A 366 -3.35 17.44 -4.68
CA ARG A 366 -4.71 16.97 -4.36
C ARG A 366 -5.78 17.95 -4.82
N ARG A 367 -7.06 17.60 -4.67
CA ARG A 367 -8.16 18.54 -4.87
C ARG A 367 -8.03 19.74 -3.94
N GLN A 368 -8.11 20.94 -4.51
CA GLN A 368 -8.13 22.18 -3.74
C GLN A 368 -9.45 22.29 -2.95
N SER A 369 -9.34 22.19 -1.62
CA SER A 369 -10.42 22.50 -0.68
C SER A 369 -10.03 23.70 0.20
N GLY A 370 -10.89 24.71 0.32
CA GLY A 370 -10.64 25.88 1.17
C GLY A 370 -9.43 26.74 0.77
N SER A 371 -9.01 27.62 1.68
CA SER A 371 -7.88 28.53 1.48
C SER A 371 -6.53 27.84 1.66
N VAL A 372 -5.53 28.26 0.88
CA VAL A 372 -4.11 27.97 1.13
C VAL A 372 -3.55 29.09 1.99
N TYR A 373 -2.83 28.74 3.06
CA TYR A 373 -2.12 29.70 3.90
C TYR A 373 -0.62 29.42 3.86
N THR A 374 0.18 30.48 3.70
CA THR A 374 1.64 30.43 3.80
C THR A 374 2.12 31.41 4.85
N GLY A 375 3.29 31.13 5.44
CA GLY A 375 3.84 31.93 6.53
C GLY A 375 5.21 31.43 6.98
N THR A 376 5.64 31.87 8.16
CA THR A 376 6.89 31.42 8.79
C THR A 376 6.66 31.09 10.27
N ALA A 377 7.47 30.16 10.77
CA ALA A 377 7.54 29.79 12.18
C ALA A 377 9.01 29.56 12.56
N ARG A 378 9.32 29.68 13.86
CA ARG A 378 10.66 29.37 14.39
C ARG A 378 10.55 28.14 15.27
N VAL A 379 11.26 27.07 14.90
CA VAL A 379 11.23 25.79 15.64
C VAL A 379 12.63 25.51 16.16
N GLY A 380 12.78 25.52 17.49
CA GLY A 380 14.09 25.56 18.13
C GLY A 380 14.87 26.80 17.70
N GLU A 381 16.03 26.59 17.08
CA GLU A 381 16.85 27.67 16.53
C GLU A 381 16.67 27.89 15.02
N THR A 382 15.87 27.05 14.34
CA THR A 382 15.71 27.06 12.88
C THR A 382 14.48 27.86 12.43
N ASP A 383 14.67 28.72 11.45
CA ASP A 383 13.58 29.40 10.75
C ASP A 383 12.96 28.47 9.71
N MET A 384 11.63 28.36 9.73
CA MET A 384 10.84 27.46 8.90
C MET A 384 9.77 28.24 8.14
N GLN A 385 9.48 27.79 6.93
CA GLN A 385 8.30 28.15 6.15
C GLN A 385 7.15 27.22 6.54
N THR A 386 5.96 27.78 6.72
CA THR A 386 4.73 27.04 6.99
C THR A 386 3.82 27.11 5.77
N ILE A 387 3.27 25.98 5.33
CA ILE A 387 2.20 25.89 4.33
C ILE A 387 1.06 25.13 4.99
N TRP A 388 -0.19 25.57 4.82
CA TRP A 388 -1.37 24.81 5.23
C TRP A 388 -2.42 24.83 4.13
N HIS A 389 -2.99 23.67 3.85
CA HIS A 389 -4.09 23.48 2.91
C HIS A 389 -4.87 22.22 3.28
N GLY A 390 -6.21 22.24 3.16
CA GLY A 390 -7.03 21.03 3.24
C GLY A 390 -6.78 20.16 4.48
N GLU A 391 -6.65 20.79 5.66
CA GLU A 391 -6.34 20.14 6.95
C GLU A 391 -4.98 19.40 7.03
N VAL A 392 -4.05 19.75 6.13
CA VAL A 392 -2.64 19.33 6.22
C VAL A 392 -1.72 20.55 6.35
N GLY A 393 -0.91 20.54 7.39
CA GLY A 393 0.18 21.50 7.59
C GLY A 393 1.53 20.93 7.14
N TYR A 394 2.39 21.77 6.56
CA TYR A 394 3.76 21.45 6.17
C TYR A 394 4.73 22.49 6.75
N LEU A 395 5.81 22.00 7.32
CA LEU A 395 6.90 22.78 7.91
C LEU A 395 8.19 22.45 7.16
N VAL A 396 8.75 23.43 6.45
CA VAL A 396 9.90 23.29 5.55
C VAL A 396 10.99 24.26 5.98
N PRO A 397 12.29 23.90 6.04
CA PRO A 397 13.35 24.86 6.39
C PRO A 397 13.34 26.10 5.47
N ALA A 398 13.56 27.28 6.03
CA ALA A 398 13.58 28.54 5.25
C ALA A 398 14.73 28.61 4.22
N SER A 399 15.73 27.72 4.31
CA SER A 399 16.79 27.55 3.33
C SER A 399 16.40 26.71 2.10
N VAL A 400 15.25 26.02 2.14
CA VAL A 400 14.76 25.16 1.05
C VAL A 400 13.75 25.93 0.22
N ASN A 401 13.93 25.96 -1.10
CA ASN A 401 12.97 26.58 -2.00
C ASN A 401 11.72 25.71 -2.13
N VAL A 402 10.55 26.28 -1.85
CA VAL A 402 9.26 25.59 -1.91
C VAL A 402 8.26 26.44 -2.68
N SER A 403 7.52 25.83 -3.60
CA SER A 403 6.51 26.48 -4.40
C SER A 403 5.13 25.85 -4.17
N THR A 404 4.10 26.70 -4.10
CA THR A 404 2.69 26.32 -3.99
C THR A 404 1.89 26.91 -5.13
N ASN A 405 0.97 26.14 -5.71
CA ASN A 405 0.11 26.61 -6.80
C ASN A 405 -1.33 26.10 -6.62
N VAL A 406 -2.29 26.84 -7.19
CA VAL A 406 -3.68 26.39 -7.36
C VAL A 406 -4.06 26.61 -8.82
N THR A 407 -4.42 25.53 -9.53
CA THR A 407 -4.86 25.59 -10.92
C THR A 407 -6.18 24.86 -11.13
N THR A 408 -6.83 25.10 -12.27
CA THR A 408 -8.02 24.38 -12.71
C THR A 408 -7.67 23.62 -13.98
N GLU A 409 -7.46 22.32 -13.86
CA GLU A 409 -7.10 21.45 -14.98
C GLU A 409 -8.32 20.67 -15.48
N THR A 410 -8.33 20.30 -16.76
CA THR A 410 -9.39 19.47 -17.35
C THR A 410 -8.78 18.26 -18.05
N GLY A 411 -9.00 17.09 -17.45
CA GLY A 411 -8.49 15.80 -17.88
C GLY A 411 -9.44 15.05 -18.80
N VAL A 412 -8.90 14.16 -19.63
CA VAL A 412 -9.70 13.28 -20.52
C VAL A 412 -9.33 11.83 -20.24
N TRP A 413 -10.26 11.04 -19.69
CA TRP A 413 -9.98 9.67 -19.23
C TRP A 413 -9.36 8.75 -20.30
N SER A 414 -9.71 8.92 -21.56
CA SER A 414 -9.16 8.13 -22.68
C SER A 414 -7.67 8.42 -22.99
N THR A 415 -7.02 9.38 -22.33
CA THR A 415 -5.56 9.58 -22.43
C THR A 415 -4.77 8.71 -21.45
N ILE A 416 -5.40 8.27 -20.36
CA ILE A 416 -4.78 7.45 -19.29
C ILE A 416 -5.35 6.04 -19.20
N GLY A 417 -6.47 5.75 -19.86
CA GLY A 417 -7.15 4.45 -19.79
C GLY A 417 -8.09 4.21 -20.98
N THR A 418 -8.96 3.21 -20.82
CA THR A 418 -9.96 2.80 -21.84
C THR A 418 -11.35 3.36 -21.59
N SER A 419 -11.54 4.17 -20.54
CA SER A 419 -12.82 4.83 -20.27
C SER A 419 -13.20 5.81 -21.39
N SER A 420 -14.49 5.85 -21.69
CA SER A 420 -15.10 6.81 -22.62
C SER A 420 -15.93 7.89 -21.91
N SER A 421 -15.79 8.00 -20.59
CA SER A 421 -16.50 9.01 -19.80
C SER A 421 -16.05 10.44 -20.14
N PRO A 422 -16.93 11.44 -19.93
CA PRO A 422 -16.64 12.83 -20.27
C PRO A 422 -15.38 13.39 -19.59
N PRO A 423 -14.75 14.42 -20.16
CA PRO A 423 -13.65 15.13 -19.52
C PRO A 423 -14.02 15.62 -18.11
N THR A 424 -13.07 15.54 -17.18
CA THR A 424 -13.26 15.90 -15.77
C THR A 424 -12.42 17.12 -15.43
N THR A 425 -13.05 18.18 -14.93
CA THR A 425 -12.38 19.40 -14.47
C THR A 425 -12.15 19.35 -12.97
N VAL A 426 -10.92 19.63 -12.53
CA VAL A 426 -10.51 19.57 -11.13
C VAL A 426 -9.72 20.82 -10.78
N ASN A 427 -10.04 21.44 -9.64
CA ASN A 427 -9.14 22.42 -9.02
C ASN A 427 -8.07 21.66 -8.23
N LEU A 428 -6.81 21.84 -8.59
CA LEU A 428 -5.68 21.19 -7.94
C LEU A 428 -4.97 22.18 -7.02
N PHE A 429 -4.62 21.74 -5.82
CA PHE A 429 -3.58 22.35 -5.01
C PHE A 429 -2.30 21.54 -5.18
N THR A 430 -1.17 22.20 -5.43
CA THR A 430 0.14 21.56 -5.56
C THR A 430 1.14 22.26 -4.65
N ALA A 431 1.94 21.49 -3.91
CA ALA A 431 3.07 21.98 -3.14
C ALA A 431 4.31 21.11 -3.42
N LYS A 432 5.47 21.73 -3.67
CA LYS A 432 6.72 21.01 -3.98
C LYS A 432 7.97 21.76 -3.55
N ILE A 433 9.02 21.01 -3.23
CA ILE A 433 10.38 21.50 -3.06
C ILE A 433 11.06 21.54 -4.43
N ASP A 434 11.70 22.66 -4.73
CA ASP A 434 12.50 22.87 -5.94
C ASP A 434 14.00 22.68 -5.61
N HIS A 435 14.63 21.63 -6.13
CA HIS A 435 16.01 21.29 -5.79
C HIS A 435 17.03 22.15 -6.53
N VAL A 436 17.40 23.28 -5.93
CA VAL A 436 18.44 24.18 -6.44
C VAL A 436 19.83 23.52 -6.46
N SER A 437 20.09 22.56 -5.57
CA SER A 437 21.35 21.80 -5.51
C SER A 437 21.11 20.36 -5.06
N LEU A 438 21.32 19.40 -5.98
CA LEU A 438 21.10 17.97 -5.71
C LEU A 438 22.07 17.39 -4.65
N SER A 439 23.22 18.03 -4.43
CA SER A 439 24.17 17.62 -3.39
C SER A 439 23.75 18.03 -1.97
N THR A 440 22.66 18.80 -1.83
CA THR A 440 22.17 19.28 -0.54
C THR A 440 20.96 18.43 -0.12
N PRO A 441 21.08 17.61 0.95
CA PRO A 441 19.95 16.88 1.50
C PRO A 441 18.86 17.85 2.00
N VAL A 442 17.60 17.47 1.88
CA VAL A 442 16.45 18.27 2.34
C VAL A 442 15.57 17.44 3.28
N SER A 443 14.79 18.15 4.10
CA SER A 443 13.73 17.54 4.90
C SER A 443 12.52 18.45 5.01
N TYR A 444 11.36 17.88 5.33
CA TYR A 444 10.15 18.59 5.73
C TYR A 444 9.38 17.79 6.77
N THR A 445 8.48 18.45 7.49
CA THR A 445 7.55 17.80 8.43
C THR A 445 6.13 18.09 8.01
N ALA A 446 5.32 17.06 7.82
CA ALA A 446 3.89 17.16 7.56
C ALA A 446 3.09 16.85 8.84
N PHE A 447 1.91 17.47 8.93
CA PHE A 447 0.95 17.34 10.01
C PHE A 447 -0.42 17.12 9.35
N PRO A 448 -0.83 15.86 9.07
CA PRO A 448 -2.18 15.55 8.60
C PRO A 448 -3.24 15.78 9.67
N GLY A 449 -4.51 15.91 9.25
CA GLY A 449 -5.66 15.92 10.16
C GLY A 449 -5.67 17.06 11.18
N THR A 450 -5.21 18.25 10.78
CA THR A 450 -5.10 19.41 11.68
C THR A 450 -5.72 20.65 11.06
N ASP A 451 -6.55 21.35 11.83
CA ASP A 451 -6.93 22.71 11.48
C ASP A 451 -5.72 23.67 11.54
N GLN A 452 -5.87 24.86 10.96
CA GLN A 452 -4.79 25.86 10.86
C GLN A 452 -4.26 26.35 12.22
N SER A 453 -5.13 26.47 13.24
CA SER A 453 -4.76 26.95 14.57
C SER A 453 -4.10 25.86 15.42
N THR A 454 -4.58 24.63 15.29
CA THR A 454 -3.93 23.43 15.86
C THR A 454 -2.58 23.19 15.19
N PHE A 455 -2.44 23.43 13.89
CA PHE A 455 -1.15 23.33 13.17
C PHE A 455 -0.12 24.30 13.75
N GLN A 456 -0.46 25.59 13.86
CA GLN A 456 0.39 26.60 14.50
C GLN A 456 0.82 26.14 15.91
N SER A 457 -0.14 25.70 16.72
CA SER A 457 0.12 25.19 18.08
C SER A 457 1.05 23.96 18.09
N LYS A 458 0.85 22.98 17.19
CA LYS A 458 1.72 21.80 17.03
C LYS A 458 3.14 22.22 16.61
N THR A 459 3.32 23.23 15.75
CA THR A 459 4.67 23.67 15.32
C THR A 459 5.49 24.29 16.45
N GLU A 460 4.90 25.09 17.33
CA GLU A 460 5.60 25.68 18.49
C GLU A 460 6.02 24.62 19.52
N GLN A 461 5.21 23.58 19.64
CA GLN A 461 5.41 22.46 20.57
C GLN A 461 6.33 21.36 20.02
N LEU A 462 6.68 21.39 18.73
CA LEU A 462 7.51 20.36 18.11
C LEU A 462 8.89 20.26 18.77
N ARG A 463 9.31 19.05 19.14
CA ARG A 463 10.63 18.73 19.73
C ARG A 463 11.33 17.63 18.94
N LEU A 464 11.40 17.83 17.62
CA LEU A 464 12.00 16.91 16.67
C LEU A 464 13.36 17.44 16.20
N GLU A 465 14.40 16.62 16.34
CA GLU A 465 15.77 16.90 15.87
C GLU A 465 16.08 16.06 14.62
N SER A 466 16.53 16.71 13.54
CA SER A 466 17.13 16.04 12.37
C SER A 466 18.61 15.76 12.64
N VAL A 467 18.93 14.55 13.13
CA VAL A 467 20.26 14.19 13.66
C VAL A 467 21.25 13.85 12.55
N SER A 468 20.81 13.20 11.48
CA SER A 468 21.61 12.93 10.28
C SER A 468 20.72 12.84 9.06
N ASN A 469 21.20 13.31 7.91
CA ASN A 469 20.57 13.06 6.61
C ASN A 469 21.64 13.00 5.51
N THR A 470 22.35 11.87 5.43
CA THR A 470 23.48 11.66 4.50
C THR A 470 23.19 10.54 3.51
N ALA A 471 24.19 10.13 2.72
CA ALA A 471 24.11 8.95 1.88
C ALA A 471 24.15 7.61 2.66
N ASP A 472 24.59 7.67 3.93
CA ASP A 472 24.88 6.52 4.78
C ASP A 472 23.86 6.39 5.92
N VAL A 473 23.37 7.51 6.47
CA VAL A 473 22.41 7.54 7.58
C VAL A 473 21.37 8.65 7.45
N SER A 474 20.10 8.28 7.56
CA SER A 474 18.99 9.21 7.86
C SER A 474 18.50 8.94 9.28
N ALA A 475 18.44 9.96 10.15
CA ALA A 475 18.14 9.79 11.57
C ALA A 475 17.41 11.00 12.16
N VAL A 476 16.37 10.74 12.96
CA VAL A 476 15.65 11.73 13.76
C VAL A 476 15.59 11.35 15.23
N PHE A 477 15.42 12.35 16.09
CA PHE A 477 15.05 12.16 17.50
C PHE A 477 13.83 12.99 17.86
N ASP A 478 12.77 12.30 18.28
CA ASP A 478 11.60 12.90 18.91
C ASP A 478 11.82 12.98 20.42
N GLY A 479 12.20 14.17 20.87
CA GLY A 479 12.43 14.48 22.28
C GLY A 479 11.16 14.64 23.12
N ALA A 480 9.96 14.70 22.51
CA ALA A 480 8.71 14.68 23.26
C ALA A 480 8.37 13.26 23.74
N HIS A 481 8.67 12.24 22.92
CA HIS A 481 8.35 10.84 23.19
C HIS A 481 9.57 9.96 23.55
N ASN A 482 10.78 10.54 23.50
CA ASN A 482 12.06 9.86 23.70
C ASN A 482 12.32 8.75 22.68
N THR A 483 11.96 9.00 21.42
CA THR A 483 12.07 8.03 20.33
C THR A 483 13.13 8.46 19.32
N ALA A 484 14.14 7.63 19.11
CA ALA A 484 15.05 7.73 17.98
C ALA A 484 14.56 6.85 16.83
N MET A 485 14.64 7.35 15.61
CA MET A 485 14.40 6.57 14.40
C MET A 485 15.58 6.73 13.44
N VAL A 486 16.10 5.62 12.93
CA VAL A 486 17.33 5.59 12.14
C VAL A 486 17.20 4.62 10.97
N VAL A 487 17.67 5.04 9.80
CA VAL A 487 17.90 4.21 8.62
C VAL A 487 19.39 4.18 8.35
N PHE A 488 19.99 3.00 8.41
CA PHE A 488 21.35 2.75 7.92
C PHE A 488 21.28 2.23 6.48
N TRP A 489 21.79 3.01 5.53
CA TRP A 489 21.62 2.78 4.10
C TRP A 489 22.68 1.85 3.47
N ASP A 490 23.86 1.74 4.09
CA ASP A 490 24.95 0.91 3.59
C ASP A 490 24.89 -0.51 4.17
N VAL A 491 25.25 -1.51 3.34
CA VAL A 491 25.19 -2.94 3.71
C VAL A 491 26.14 -3.34 4.84
N SER A 492 27.16 -2.52 5.13
CA SER A 492 28.02 -2.69 6.32
C SER A 492 27.41 -2.12 7.61
N GLY A 493 26.25 -1.46 7.49
CA GLY A 493 25.57 -0.75 8.56
C GLY A 493 26.12 0.65 8.76
N GLY A 494 26.24 1.08 10.01
CA GLY A 494 26.68 2.44 10.33
C GLY A 494 26.56 2.79 11.80
N SER A 495 26.81 4.06 12.10
CA SER A 495 26.68 4.61 13.44
C SER A 495 26.22 6.06 13.40
N VAL A 496 25.38 6.45 14.37
CA VAL A 496 24.92 7.83 14.56
C VAL A 496 24.94 8.17 16.04
N THR A 497 25.29 9.41 16.36
CA THR A 497 25.37 9.91 17.74
C THR A 497 24.37 11.02 17.95
N PHE A 498 23.50 10.82 18.93
CA PHE A 498 22.52 11.76 19.45
C PHE A 498 23.18 12.60 20.55
N THR A 499 22.79 13.86 20.69
CA THR A 499 23.40 14.78 21.65
C THR A 499 22.53 15.02 22.90
N GLN A 500 21.21 14.98 22.75
CA GLN A 500 20.23 15.31 23.79
C GLN A 500 19.06 14.30 23.82
N PRO A 501 19.15 13.20 24.60
CA PRO A 501 20.26 12.85 25.48
C PRO A 501 21.46 12.26 24.71
N PRO A 502 22.68 12.29 25.28
CA PRO A 502 23.86 11.79 24.58
C PRO A 502 23.89 10.26 24.51
N PHE A 503 23.86 9.69 23.30
CA PHE A 503 24.11 8.27 23.05
C PHE A 503 24.49 8.00 21.59
N THR A 504 25.10 6.86 21.33
CA THR A 504 25.45 6.38 19.99
C THR A 504 24.65 5.10 19.70
N LEU A 505 23.94 5.08 18.58
CA LEU A 505 23.33 3.88 18.00
C LEU A 505 24.20 3.40 16.84
N SER A 506 24.38 2.09 16.71
CA SER A 506 25.09 1.49 15.57
C SER A 506 24.52 0.14 15.19
N ALA A 507 24.65 -0.21 13.91
CA ALA A 507 24.28 -1.52 13.36
C ALA A 507 25.41 -2.04 12.47
N ASN A 508 25.56 -3.36 12.36
CA ASN A 508 26.54 -4.01 11.47
C ASN A 508 25.96 -4.47 10.12
N GLY A 509 24.82 -3.90 9.74
CA GLY A 509 24.11 -4.14 8.48
C GLY A 509 23.13 -3.00 8.22
N ASN A 510 22.70 -2.87 6.97
CA ASN A 510 21.64 -1.96 6.55
C ASN A 510 20.32 -2.33 7.25
N ALA A 511 19.65 -1.36 7.87
CA ALA A 511 18.47 -1.61 8.70
C ALA A 511 17.65 -0.33 8.92
N ALA A 512 16.34 -0.51 9.16
CA ALA A 512 15.49 0.51 9.76
C ALA A 512 15.30 0.17 11.24
N ILE A 513 15.54 1.14 12.13
CA ILE A 513 15.57 0.94 13.59
C ILE A 513 14.77 2.04 14.29
N ILE A 514 13.79 1.64 15.09
CA ILE A 514 13.06 2.49 16.03
C ILE A 514 13.56 2.14 17.43
N TYR A 515 14.03 3.12 18.19
CA TYR A 515 14.53 2.93 19.55
C TYR A 515 13.83 3.90 20.51
N ASN A 516 13.05 3.37 21.45
CA ASN A 516 12.51 4.15 22.56
C ASN A 516 13.53 4.19 23.69
N VAL A 517 14.17 5.36 23.86
CA VAL A 517 15.22 5.62 24.84
C VAL A 517 14.66 5.56 26.27
N GLY A 518 13.39 5.89 26.46
CA GLY A 518 12.72 5.95 27.76
C GLY A 518 12.39 4.58 28.37
N ASN A 519 12.14 3.56 27.55
CA ASN A 519 11.77 2.22 28.01
C ASN A 519 12.76 1.11 27.60
N GLY A 520 13.63 1.35 26.60
CA GLY A 520 14.66 0.41 26.14
C GLY A 520 14.24 -0.49 24.99
N GLU A 521 13.04 -0.34 24.42
CA GLU A 521 12.57 -1.14 23.30
C GLU A 521 13.21 -0.69 21.99
N ILE A 522 13.74 -1.67 21.25
CA ILE A 522 14.33 -1.51 19.93
C ILE A 522 13.55 -2.42 18.97
N THR A 523 12.91 -1.81 17.98
CA THR A 523 12.28 -2.48 16.85
C THR A 523 13.16 -2.33 15.62
N VAL A 524 13.43 -3.45 14.94
CA VAL A 524 14.33 -3.50 13.79
C VAL A 524 13.67 -4.24 12.64
N SER A 525 13.86 -3.75 11.41
CA SER A 525 13.67 -4.54 10.19
C SER A 525 14.87 -4.39 9.26
N ASP A 526 14.96 -5.28 8.27
CA ASP A 526 15.86 -5.16 7.13
C ASP A 526 15.06 -4.86 5.86
N PRO A 527 15.00 -3.58 5.43
CA PRO A 527 14.41 -3.20 4.16
C PRO A 527 15.13 -3.75 2.91
N SER A 528 16.24 -4.51 3.01
CA SER A 528 16.77 -5.25 1.86
C SER A 528 16.26 -6.69 1.75
N GLN A 529 15.66 -7.23 2.82
CA GLN A 529 15.24 -8.63 2.89
C GLN A 529 16.39 -9.62 2.62
N THR A 530 17.65 -9.23 2.88
CA THR A 530 18.86 -10.05 2.61
C THR A 530 19.59 -10.52 3.85
N LEU A 531 19.37 -9.88 5.00
CA LEU A 531 20.05 -10.18 6.25
C LEU A 531 19.31 -11.30 7.02
N THR A 532 20.06 -12.28 7.51
CA THR A 532 19.55 -13.32 8.43
C THR A 532 19.55 -12.84 9.89
N SER A 533 20.42 -11.90 10.22
CA SER A 533 20.49 -11.25 11.53
C SER A 533 21.21 -9.91 11.45
N VAL A 534 20.92 -9.03 12.41
CA VAL A 534 21.62 -7.76 12.60
C VAL A 534 21.92 -7.53 14.07
N LYS A 535 23.11 -6.99 14.37
CA LYS A 535 23.54 -6.60 15.71
C LYS A 535 23.38 -5.10 15.85
N VAL A 536 22.54 -4.69 16.79
CA VAL A 536 22.35 -3.27 17.14
C VAL A 536 23.07 -3.02 18.46
N THR A 537 23.92 -2.01 18.49
CA THR A 537 24.65 -1.58 19.69
C THR A 537 24.25 -0.18 20.08
N VAL A 538 23.82 -0.02 21.34
CA VAL A 538 23.57 1.26 21.98
C VAL A 538 24.70 1.53 22.97
N GLY A 539 25.32 2.71 22.89
CA GLY A 539 26.37 3.14 23.82
C GLY A 539 26.13 4.55 24.33
N GLY A 540 26.53 4.85 25.56
CA GLY A 540 26.34 6.18 26.15
C GLY A 540 26.71 6.25 27.62
N PRO A 541 26.76 7.46 28.20
CA PRO A 541 26.93 7.63 29.64
C PRO A 541 25.72 7.09 30.41
N LEU A 542 25.97 6.55 31.60
CA LEU A 542 24.94 5.95 32.48
C LEU A 542 23.78 6.91 32.81
N SER A 543 24.03 8.22 32.74
CA SER A 543 23.02 9.26 33.00
C SER A 543 22.01 9.47 31.87
N SER A 544 22.33 9.09 30.62
CA SER A 544 21.39 9.13 29.50
C SER A 544 20.69 7.79 29.28
N LEU A 545 21.34 6.69 29.67
CA LEU A 545 20.86 5.33 29.43
C LEU A 545 20.86 4.50 30.73
N PRO A 546 20.00 4.80 31.73
CA PRO A 546 19.93 4.01 32.96
C PRO A 546 19.55 2.54 32.70
N ILE A 547 18.90 2.25 31.57
CA ILE A 547 18.42 0.92 31.17
C ILE A 547 19.56 -0.04 30.80
N ILE A 548 20.69 0.43 30.26
CA ILE A 548 21.83 -0.46 29.93
C ILE A 548 22.62 -0.92 31.16
N GLY A 549 22.18 -0.55 32.37
CA GLY A 549 22.83 -0.89 33.63
C GLY A 549 24.22 -0.26 33.73
N ASN A 550 25.15 -0.89 34.47
CA ASN A 550 26.53 -0.38 34.65
C ASN A 550 27.42 -0.49 33.38
N LEU A 551 26.86 -0.77 32.20
CA LEU A 551 27.60 -0.92 30.96
C LEU A 551 27.69 0.42 30.21
N LEU A 552 28.83 0.69 29.57
CA LEU A 552 28.97 1.84 28.66
C LEU A 552 28.35 1.55 27.27
N THR A 553 28.17 0.27 26.94
CA THR A 553 27.58 -0.21 25.69
C THR A 553 26.79 -1.50 25.93
N LYS A 554 25.68 -1.69 25.19
CA LYS A 554 24.92 -2.93 25.13
C LYS A 554 24.61 -3.28 23.68
N THR A 555 24.86 -4.53 23.30
CA THR A 555 24.59 -5.07 21.96
C THR A 555 23.51 -6.13 22.05
N LEU A 556 22.47 -6.00 21.23
CA LEU A 556 21.47 -7.03 20.98
C LEU A 556 21.70 -7.66 19.60
N THR A 557 21.34 -8.93 19.44
CA THR A 557 21.33 -9.61 18.14
C THR A 557 19.90 -9.93 17.78
N PHE A 558 19.43 -9.36 16.68
CA PHE A 558 18.11 -9.60 16.11
C PHE A 558 18.25 -10.69 15.04
N ASN A 559 17.59 -11.82 15.26
CA ASN A 559 17.37 -12.79 14.18
C ASN A 559 16.22 -12.25 13.33
N LEU A 560 16.47 -12.02 12.05
CA LEU A 560 15.51 -11.38 11.16
C LEU A 560 14.60 -12.44 10.53
N PRO A 561 13.29 -12.19 10.37
CA PRO A 561 12.39 -13.10 9.66
C PRO A 561 12.85 -13.36 8.22
N GLN A 562 12.53 -14.54 7.67
CA GLN A 562 13.06 -15.05 6.39
C GLN A 562 11.93 -15.63 5.53
N GLY A 563 12.21 -15.87 4.24
CA GLY A 563 11.20 -16.37 3.30
C GLY A 563 10.11 -15.32 3.08
N GLY A 564 8.84 -15.74 3.02
CA GLY A 564 7.72 -14.80 2.85
C GLY A 564 7.49 -13.84 4.03
N LEU A 565 8.20 -14.01 5.16
CA LEU A 565 8.19 -13.07 6.29
C LEU A 565 9.34 -12.04 6.23
N ALA A 566 10.24 -12.11 5.24
CA ALA A 566 11.38 -11.20 5.19
C ALA A 566 10.93 -9.72 5.10
N GLY A 567 11.67 -8.83 5.76
CA GLY A 567 11.26 -7.43 5.95
C GLY A 567 10.34 -7.18 7.16
N GLN A 568 9.71 -8.21 7.74
CA GLN A 568 8.93 -8.07 8.97
C GLN A 568 9.78 -7.53 10.14
N SER A 569 9.17 -6.64 10.94
CA SER A 569 9.82 -6.03 12.10
C SER A 569 9.92 -6.98 13.29
N VAL A 570 11.05 -6.91 14.00
CA VAL A 570 11.32 -7.66 15.24
C VAL A 570 11.69 -6.70 16.38
N THR A 571 11.05 -6.88 17.53
CA THR A 571 11.27 -6.04 18.73
C THR A 571 12.00 -6.82 19.82
N GLN A 572 13.00 -6.21 20.43
CA GLN A 572 13.66 -6.67 21.66
C GLN A 572 13.81 -5.50 22.62
N ARG A 573 14.12 -5.79 23.89
CA ARG A 573 14.37 -4.78 24.92
C ARG A 573 15.81 -4.86 25.43
N LEU A 574 16.42 -3.69 25.63
CA LEU A 574 17.69 -3.52 26.33
C LEU A 574 17.60 -3.92 27.81
#